data_AF-A0A8D8VPY9-F1
#
_entry.id   AF-A0A8D8VPY9-F1
#
_cell.length_a   1.000
_cell.length_b   1.000
_cell.length_c   1.000
_cell.angle_alpha   90.00
_cell.angle_beta   90.00
_cell.angle_gamma   90.00
#
_symmetry.space_group_name_H-M   'P 1'
#
loop_
_entity.id
_entity.type
_entity.pdbx_description
1 polymer ?
#
loop_
_entity_poly.entity_id
_entity_poly.type
_entity_poly.pdbx_seq_one_letter_code
_entity_poly.pdbx_strand_id
1 'polypeptide(L)'
;EIYNKYIDKPFLFKSNILNIFSKFKILNILDNIYNKISTYINDNHLRQVFSFHSLLIGGNPFQTSSIYTLIHSLERKWGVWVPKGGMYSLIKAMLKLYKDLGGQIILNTTICNIEVNKNMIKKVYLNNGKFLKTSLIISNSDIIN
;
A
#
# COMPACT_ATOMS: atom_id res chain seq x y z
N GLU A 1 -9.34 4.02 21.29
CA GLU A 1 -8.44 5.16 21.55
C GLU A 1 -6.98 4.95 21.08
N ILE A 2 -6.37 3.78 21.28
CA ILE A 2 -4.95 3.55 20.92
C ILE A 2 -4.68 3.69 19.41
N TYR A 3 -5.56 3.17 18.55
CA TYR A 3 -5.35 3.17 17.09
C TYR A 3 -5.30 4.56 16.45
N ASN A 4 -6.13 5.51 16.91
CA ASN A 4 -6.13 6.91 16.42
C ASN A 4 -4.77 7.60 16.60
N LYS A 5 -3.94 7.15 17.55
CA LYS A 5 -2.65 7.76 17.86
C LYS A 5 -1.52 7.35 16.89
N TYR A 6 -1.75 6.35 16.05
CA TYR A 6 -0.70 5.73 15.23
C TYR A 6 -1.07 5.54 13.74
N ILE A 7 -2.31 5.79 13.33
CA ILE A 7 -2.72 5.67 11.91
C ILE A 7 -1.92 6.64 11.01
N ASP A 8 -1.60 7.84 11.50
CA ASP A 8 -0.94 8.88 10.71
C ASP A 8 0.60 8.87 10.83
N LYS A 9 1.18 7.88 11.53
CA LYS A 9 2.63 7.83 11.73
C LYS A 9 3.30 6.98 10.63
N PRO A 10 4.29 7.54 9.90
CA PRO A 10 4.97 6.79 8.86
C PRO A 10 5.74 5.60 9.44
N PHE A 11 5.55 4.42 8.83
CA PHE A 11 6.16 3.14 9.22
C PHE A 11 7.62 2.97 8.74
N LEU A 12 8.32 4.08 8.48
CA LEU A 12 9.59 4.07 7.74
C LEU A 12 10.82 3.82 8.62
N PHE A 13 10.70 3.85 9.97
CA PHE A 13 11.83 3.76 10.88
C PHE A 13 11.79 2.50 11.77
N LYS A 14 12.91 1.74 11.81
CA LYS A 14 13.06 0.51 12.60
C LYS A 14 12.77 0.68 14.09
N SER A 15 13.11 1.83 14.69
CA SER A 15 12.85 2.13 16.09
C SER A 15 11.35 2.32 16.41
N ASN A 16 10.57 2.86 15.46
CA ASN A 16 9.12 2.97 15.59
C ASN A 16 8.46 1.59 15.49
N ILE A 17 9.00 0.71 14.63
CA ILE A 17 8.50 -0.65 14.44
C ILE A 17 8.66 -1.48 15.73
N LEU A 18 9.83 -1.47 16.40
CA LEU A 18 10.03 -2.24 17.64
C LEU A 18 9.11 -1.82 18.79
N ASN A 19 8.92 -0.51 18.98
CA ASN A 19 8.02 0.02 20.01
C ASN A 19 6.54 -0.31 19.74
N ILE A 20 6.19 -0.51 18.48
CA ILE A 20 4.86 -0.92 18.05
C ILE A 20 4.69 -2.43 18.21
N PHE A 21 5.71 -3.25 17.91
CA PHE A 21 5.67 -4.71 18.06
C PHE A 21 5.42 -5.18 19.50
N SER A 22 6.08 -4.55 20.48
CA SER A 22 5.84 -4.86 21.90
C SER A 22 4.39 -4.55 22.33
N LYS A 23 3.78 -3.52 21.73
CA LYS A 23 2.37 -3.16 21.91
C LYS A 23 1.40 -4.01 21.09
N PHE A 24 1.81 -4.53 19.94
CA PHE A 24 1.02 -5.44 19.11
C PHE A 24 0.89 -6.84 19.71
N LYS A 25 1.89 -7.28 20.48
CA LYS A 25 1.80 -8.52 21.29
C LYS A 25 0.71 -8.43 22.36
N ILE A 26 0.42 -7.22 22.87
CA ILE A 26 -0.66 -6.93 23.83
C ILE A 26 -2.04 -6.88 23.15
N LEU A 27 -2.09 -6.72 21.82
CA LEU A 27 -3.33 -6.57 21.03
C LEU A 27 -3.76 -7.85 20.30
N ASN A 28 -3.09 -8.99 20.50
CA ASN A 28 -3.35 -10.27 19.81
C ASN A 28 -3.33 -10.17 18.27
N ILE A 29 -2.52 -9.26 17.72
CA ILE A 29 -2.46 -9.00 16.27
C ILE A 29 -1.86 -10.16 15.45
N LEU A 30 -1.18 -11.09 16.12
CA LEU A 30 -0.61 -12.29 15.51
C LEU A 30 -1.65 -13.40 15.32
N ASP A 31 -2.82 -13.32 15.96
CA ASP A 31 -3.92 -14.26 15.71
C ASP A 31 -4.52 -14.00 14.33
N ASN A 32 -5.00 -15.07 13.67
CA ASN A 32 -5.70 -14.92 12.40
C ASN A 32 -7.05 -14.19 12.60
N ILE A 33 -7.48 -13.49 11.55
CA ILE A 33 -8.71 -12.66 11.59
C ILE A 33 -9.92 -13.48 12.01
N TYR A 34 -10.07 -14.70 11.48
CA TYR A 34 -11.22 -15.55 11.75
C TYR A 34 -11.34 -15.95 13.23
N ASN A 35 -10.24 -16.36 13.87
CA ASN A 35 -10.21 -16.70 15.29
C ASN A 35 -10.45 -15.47 16.17
N LYS A 36 -9.96 -14.30 15.75
CA LYS A 36 -10.22 -13.06 16.49
C LYS A 36 -11.69 -12.65 16.42
N ILE A 37 -12.36 -12.88 15.30
CA ILE A 37 -13.80 -12.57 15.15
C ILE A 37 -14.66 -13.61 15.89
N SER A 38 -14.24 -14.87 15.92
CA SER A 38 -14.99 -15.94 16.58
C SER A 38 -15.11 -15.76 18.10
N THR A 39 -14.23 -14.98 18.74
CA THR A 39 -14.36 -14.61 20.16
C THR A 39 -15.43 -13.55 20.44
N TYR A 40 -15.90 -12.82 19.43
CA TYR A 40 -16.92 -11.76 19.59
C TYR A 40 -18.26 -12.11 18.94
N ILE A 41 -18.25 -12.98 17.94
CA ILE A 41 -19.44 -13.32 17.13
C ILE A 41 -19.59 -14.84 17.12
N ASN A 42 -20.77 -15.34 17.48
CA ASN A 42 -21.06 -16.78 17.50
C ASN A 42 -21.58 -17.31 16.15
N ASP A 43 -22.26 -16.47 15.38
CA ASP A 43 -22.84 -16.86 14.09
C ASP A 43 -21.77 -17.06 13.00
N ASN A 44 -21.84 -18.19 12.30
CA ASN A 44 -20.84 -18.57 11.30
C ASN A 44 -20.89 -17.73 10.02
N HIS A 45 -22.06 -17.24 9.61
CA HIS A 45 -22.18 -16.37 8.44
C HIS A 45 -21.60 -14.98 8.72
N LEU A 46 -21.89 -14.43 9.90
CA LEU A 46 -21.30 -13.17 10.34
C LEU A 46 -19.78 -13.28 10.49
N ARG A 47 -19.25 -14.39 11.03
CA ARG A 47 -17.80 -14.64 11.06
C ARG A 47 -17.18 -14.57 9.67
N GLN A 48 -17.82 -15.17 8.66
CA GLN A 48 -17.35 -15.10 7.27
C GLN A 48 -17.38 -13.68 6.72
N VAL A 49 -18.49 -12.95 6.88
CA VAL A 49 -18.64 -11.56 6.41
C VAL A 49 -17.55 -10.66 6.99
N PHE A 50 -17.29 -10.74 8.30
CA PHE A 50 -16.28 -9.90 8.93
C PHE A 50 -14.84 -10.34 8.62
N SER A 51 -14.63 -11.61 8.27
CA SER A 51 -13.32 -12.12 7.86
C SER A 51 -12.99 -11.84 6.39
N PHE A 52 -13.99 -11.54 5.56
CA PHE A 52 -13.87 -11.42 4.11
C PHE A 52 -12.89 -10.33 3.64
N HIS A 53 -12.66 -9.27 4.42
CA HIS A 53 -11.73 -8.20 4.03
C HIS A 53 -10.28 -8.65 3.85
N SER A 54 -9.88 -9.80 4.39
CA SER A 54 -8.58 -10.37 4.07
C SER A 54 -8.43 -10.73 2.58
N LEU A 55 -9.54 -10.99 1.86
CA LEU A 55 -9.50 -11.30 0.43
C LEU A 55 -9.29 -10.06 -0.44
N LEU A 56 -9.69 -8.87 0.04
CA LEU A 56 -9.53 -7.61 -0.69
C LEU A 56 -8.06 -7.21 -0.87
N ILE A 57 -7.18 -7.73 -0.02
CA ILE A 57 -5.73 -7.56 -0.08
C ILE A 57 -5.03 -8.76 -0.75
N GLY A 58 -5.79 -9.70 -1.31
CA GLY A 58 -5.28 -10.94 -1.91
C GLY A 58 -4.84 -12.03 -0.90
N GLY A 59 -5.25 -11.92 0.38
CA GLY A 59 -4.86 -12.84 1.46
C GLY A 59 -5.93 -13.88 1.84
N ASN A 60 -5.49 -15.00 2.42
CA ASN A 60 -6.40 -16.03 2.95
C ASN A 60 -6.86 -15.66 4.39
N PRO A 61 -8.16 -15.56 4.70
CA PRO A 61 -8.67 -15.16 6.03
C PRO A 61 -8.19 -16.02 7.20
N PHE A 62 -7.81 -17.27 6.94
CA PHE A 62 -7.30 -18.19 7.95
C PHE A 62 -5.80 -18.04 8.24
N GLN A 63 -5.08 -17.31 7.39
CA GLN A 63 -3.64 -17.05 7.49
C GLN A 63 -3.30 -15.56 7.63
N THR A 64 -4.27 -14.69 7.34
CA THR A 64 -4.10 -13.24 7.37
C THR A 64 -4.21 -12.72 8.81
N SER A 65 -3.24 -11.89 9.22
CA SER A 65 -3.16 -11.29 10.56
C SER A 65 -4.38 -10.44 10.90
N SER A 66 -4.83 -10.46 12.17
CA SER A 66 -5.95 -9.64 12.65
C SER A 66 -5.74 -8.12 12.57
N ILE A 67 -4.55 -7.63 12.18
CA ILE A 67 -4.30 -6.21 11.86
C ILE A 67 -5.31 -5.66 10.84
N TYR A 68 -5.80 -6.47 9.90
CA TYR A 68 -6.72 -6.01 8.85
C TYR A 68 -8.15 -5.74 9.35
N THR A 69 -8.50 -6.12 10.58
CA THR A 69 -9.71 -5.60 11.24
C THR A 69 -9.67 -4.07 11.42
N LEU A 70 -8.49 -3.45 11.30
CA LEU A 70 -8.33 -2.01 11.21
C LEU A 70 -9.08 -1.44 9.99
N ILE A 71 -9.12 -2.13 8.85
CA ILE A 71 -9.83 -1.65 7.65
C ILE A 71 -11.30 -1.41 7.98
N HIS A 72 -11.98 -2.38 8.60
CA HIS A 72 -13.37 -2.24 9.08
C HIS A 72 -13.55 -1.02 10.00
N SER A 73 -12.59 -0.78 10.90
CA SER A 73 -12.63 0.37 11.80
C SER A 73 -12.48 1.70 11.06
N LEU A 74 -11.60 1.75 10.05
CA LEU A 74 -11.36 2.93 9.23
C LEU A 74 -12.57 3.25 8.35
N GLU A 75 -13.13 2.24 7.68
CA GLU A 75 -14.34 2.38 6.86
C GLU A 75 -15.54 2.83 7.69
N ARG A 76 -15.73 2.27 8.89
CA ARG A 76 -16.80 2.70 9.80
C ARG A 76 -16.61 4.13 10.30
N LYS A 77 -15.37 4.57 10.54
CA LYS A 77 -15.08 5.89 11.10
C LYS A 77 -15.08 7.00 10.06
N TRP A 78 -14.53 6.75 8.87
CA TRP A 78 -14.26 7.76 7.85
C TRP A 78 -15.05 7.56 6.55
N GLY A 79 -15.76 6.44 6.42
CA GLY A 79 -16.52 6.10 5.23
C GLY A 79 -15.63 5.66 4.08
N VAL A 80 -16.29 5.34 2.96
CA VAL A 80 -15.66 4.98 1.70
C VAL A 80 -16.03 6.03 0.66
N TRP A 81 -15.02 6.58 0.01
CA TRP A 81 -15.19 7.66 -0.97
C TRP A 81 -14.95 7.13 -2.38
N VAL A 82 -15.84 7.47 -3.29
CA VAL A 82 -15.69 7.16 -4.72
C VAL A 82 -15.51 8.47 -5.47
N PRO A 83 -14.37 8.68 -6.17
CA PRO A 83 -14.18 9.88 -6.96
C PRO A 83 -15.24 9.97 -8.06
N LYS A 84 -15.77 11.17 -8.30
CA LYS A 84 -16.74 11.41 -9.37
C LYS A 84 -16.12 11.01 -10.71
N GLY A 85 -16.80 10.13 -11.47
CA GLY A 85 -16.26 9.56 -12.71
C GLY A 85 -15.34 8.35 -12.52
N GLY A 86 -15.27 7.78 -11.31
CA GLY A 86 -14.51 6.57 -11.00
C GLY A 86 -13.02 6.81 -10.84
N MET A 87 -12.27 5.75 -10.49
CA MET A 87 -10.83 5.85 -10.17
C MET A 87 -9.99 6.47 -11.30
N TYR A 88 -10.39 6.28 -12.56
CA TYR A 88 -9.70 6.84 -13.70
C TYR A 88 -9.75 8.38 -13.74
N SER A 89 -10.80 9.01 -13.19
CA SER A 89 -10.87 10.48 -13.11
C SER A 89 -9.82 11.04 -12.14
N LEU A 90 -9.55 10.34 -11.04
CA LEU A 90 -8.49 10.70 -10.10
C LEU A 90 -7.12 10.64 -10.77
N ILE A 91 -6.83 9.55 -11.52
CA ILE A 91 -5.59 9.41 -12.28
C ILE A 91 -5.43 10.58 -13.26
N LYS A 92 -6.48 10.91 -14.03
CA LYS A 92 -6.46 12.05 -14.96
C LYS A 92 -6.17 13.38 -14.26
N ALA A 93 -6.78 13.62 -13.10
CA ALA A 93 -6.56 14.83 -12.32
C ALA A 93 -5.10 14.93 -11.84
N MET A 94 -4.52 13.83 -11.36
CA MET A 94 -3.11 13.78 -10.94
C MET A 94 -2.15 14.00 -12.12
N LEU A 95 -2.39 13.36 -13.27
CA LEU A 95 -1.56 13.56 -14.47
C LEU A 95 -1.62 15.00 -14.97
N LYS A 96 -2.80 15.64 -14.91
CA LYS A 96 -2.96 17.04 -15.25
C LYS A 96 -2.15 17.94 -14.31
N LEU A 97 -2.33 17.77 -13.00
CA LEU A 97 -1.58 18.55 -12.01
C LEU A 97 -0.06 18.41 -12.18
N TYR A 98 0.42 17.19 -12.45
CA TYR A 98 1.84 16.95 -12.69
C TYR A 98 2.37 17.71 -13.92
N LYS A 99 1.60 17.73 -15.02
CA LYS A 99 1.94 18.51 -16.22
C LYS A 99 1.89 20.02 -15.96
N ASP A 100 0.89 20.48 -15.21
CA ASP A 100 0.72 21.90 -14.86
C ASP A 100 1.91 22.41 -14.01
N LEU A 101 2.53 21.52 -13.22
CA LEU A 101 3.77 21.78 -12.47
C LEU A 101 5.05 21.66 -13.32
N GLY A 102 4.94 21.40 -14.63
CA GLY A 102 6.07 21.27 -15.56
C GLY A 102 6.64 19.86 -15.72
N GLY A 103 6.00 18.86 -15.11
CA GLY A 103 6.37 17.45 -15.25
C GLY A 103 6.11 16.90 -16.65
N GLN A 104 6.98 15.99 -17.11
CA GLN A 104 6.86 15.33 -18.41
C GLN A 104 6.44 13.87 -18.25
N ILE A 105 5.45 13.43 -19.03
CA ILE A 105 4.97 12.05 -19.02
C ILE A 105 5.25 11.44 -20.38
N ILE A 106 6.04 10.38 -20.39
CA ILE A 106 6.41 9.64 -21.59
C ILE A 106 5.78 8.25 -21.47
N LEU A 107 4.79 7.98 -22.32
CA LEU A 107 4.07 6.70 -22.36
C LEU A 107 4.71 5.75 -23.38
N ASN A 108 4.29 4.48 -23.35
CA ASN A 108 4.74 3.44 -24.31
C ASN A 108 6.26 3.33 -24.41
N THR A 109 6.95 3.57 -23.29
CA THR A 109 8.41 3.65 -23.23
C THR A 109 8.89 2.76 -22.11
N THR A 110 9.41 1.58 -22.47
CA THR A 110 9.95 0.63 -21.52
C THR A 110 11.40 0.99 -21.19
N ILE A 111 11.73 1.03 -19.91
CA ILE A 111 13.11 1.15 -19.44
C ILE A 111 13.73 -0.26 -19.45
N CYS A 112 14.82 -0.44 -20.21
CA CYS A 112 15.47 -1.74 -20.39
C CYS A 112 16.71 -1.91 -19.51
N ASN A 113 17.40 -0.83 -19.17
CA ASN A 113 18.60 -0.90 -18.35
C ASN A 113 18.84 0.40 -17.58
N ILE A 114 19.47 0.30 -16.42
CA ILE A 114 19.89 1.44 -15.59
C ILE A 114 21.41 1.42 -15.51
N GLU A 115 22.04 2.50 -15.96
CA GLU A 115 23.50 2.66 -15.87
C GLU A 115 23.88 3.22 -14.49
N VAL A 116 24.62 2.42 -13.73
CA VAL A 116 25.18 2.78 -12.43
C VAL A 116 26.70 2.70 -12.53
N ASN A 117 27.39 3.76 -12.10
CA ASN A 117 28.85 3.80 -12.06
C ASN A 117 29.31 4.27 -10.69
N LYS A 118 30.16 3.49 -10.01
CA LYS A 118 30.63 3.75 -8.63
C LYS A 118 29.47 4.07 -7.67
N ASN A 119 28.41 3.26 -7.71
CA ASN A 119 27.16 3.44 -6.94
C ASN A 119 26.37 4.73 -7.22
N MET A 120 26.69 5.45 -8.31
CA MET A 120 25.94 6.63 -8.74
C MET A 120 25.15 6.32 -10.01
N ILE A 121 23.85 6.63 -9.98
CA ILE A 121 23.01 6.57 -11.17
C ILE A 121 23.51 7.60 -12.19
N LYS A 122 23.63 7.19 -13.45
CA LYS A 122 24.01 8.08 -14.56
C LYS A 122 22.88 8.26 -15.55
N LYS A 123 22.28 7.15 -15.99
CA LYS A 123 21.33 7.12 -17.11
C LYS A 123 20.37 5.95 -17.02
N VAL A 124 19.24 6.07 -17.70
CA VAL A 124 18.34 4.96 -18.02
C VAL A 124 18.26 4.76 -19.53
N TYR A 125 18.34 3.51 -19.98
CA TYR A 125 18.21 3.12 -21.38
C TYR A 125 16.78 2.69 -21.67
N LEU A 126 16.26 3.15 -22.80
CA LEU A 126 14.90 2.88 -23.26
C LEU A 126 14.92 1.77 -24.33
N ASN A 127 13.79 1.09 -24.52
CA ASN A 127 13.62 0.03 -25.52
C ASN A 127 13.90 0.47 -26.97
N ASN A 128 13.80 1.76 -27.26
CA ASN A 128 14.09 2.34 -28.57
C ASN A 128 15.58 2.73 -28.76
N GLY A 129 16.47 2.33 -27.85
CA GLY A 129 17.90 2.62 -27.91
C GLY A 129 18.29 4.02 -27.42
N LYS A 130 17.33 4.90 -27.10
CA LYS A 130 17.61 6.21 -26.50
C LYS A 130 17.94 6.07 -25.02
N PHE A 131 18.52 7.12 -24.44
CA PHE A 131 18.77 7.19 -23.00
C PHE A 131 18.32 8.53 -22.40
N LEU A 132 18.03 8.52 -21.11
CA LEU A 132 17.77 9.71 -20.29
C LEU A 132 18.82 9.81 -19.19
N LYS A 133 19.48 10.97 -19.05
CA LYS A 133 20.41 11.23 -17.94
C LYS A 133 19.60 11.58 -16.69
N THR A 134 19.93 10.95 -15.57
CA THR A 134 19.33 11.25 -14.28
C THR A 134 20.28 10.93 -13.13
N SER A 135 20.16 11.66 -12.04
CA SER A 135 20.87 11.41 -10.77
C SER A 135 20.00 10.65 -9.77
N LEU A 136 18.68 10.57 -9.99
CA LEU A 136 17.73 9.93 -9.09
C LEU A 136 16.69 9.12 -9.89
N ILE A 137 16.34 7.95 -9.38
CA ILE A 137 15.28 7.10 -9.92
C ILE A 137 14.34 6.75 -8.77
N ILE A 138 13.04 6.94 -9.00
CA ILE A 138 11.98 6.42 -8.14
C ILE A 138 11.26 5.37 -8.98
N SER A 139 11.40 4.10 -8.60
CA SER A 139 10.77 2.99 -9.30
C SER A 139 9.52 2.54 -8.55
N ASN A 140 8.41 2.46 -9.28
CA ASN A 140 7.20 1.76 -8.86
C ASN A 140 7.01 0.47 -9.69
N SER A 141 8.05 -0.01 -10.36
CA SER A 141 8.03 -1.32 -11.01
C SER A 141 8.01 -2.42 -9.96
N ASP A 142 7.34 -3.52 -10.26
CA ASP A 142 7.37 -4.70 -9.41
C ASP A 142 8.81 -5.25 -9.30
N ILE A 143 9.10 -5.89 -8.18
CA ILE A 143 10.38 -6.55 -7.91
C ILE A 143 10.47 -7.87 -8.69
N ILE A 144 9.32 -8.46 -9.02
CA ILE A 144 9.21 -9.69 -9.79
C ILE A 144 8.93 -9.32 -11.26
N ASN A 145 9.99 -9.03 -12.02
CA ASN A 145 9.96 -8.90 -13.48
C ASN A 145 11.22 -9.55 -14.07
#